data_AF-M7XGV3-F1
#
_entry.id   AF-M7XGV3-F1
#
_cell.length_a   1.000
_cell.length_b   1.000
_cell.length_c   1.000
_cell.angle_alpha   90.00
_cell.angle_beta   90.00
_cell.angle_gamma   90.00
#
_symmetry.space_group_name_H-M   'P 1'
#
loop_
_entity.id
_entity.type
_entity.pdbx_description
1 polymer ?
#
loop_
_entity_poly.entity_id
_entity_poly.type
_entity_poly.pdbx_seq_one_letter_code
_entity_poly.pdbx_strand_id
1 'polypeptide(L)'
;MVTETFRLRINISGSLTGWCSESPAFGKLQNVSDQAKTTSNQIMYKRIYIETQRTILRNLETDDAERFYALNLDKEVLKFTGDKPFENIQTAKDFITNYDQYEKYGVGRLAVMEKITSKFIGWCGLKYSHDKDEYDIGFRFFRQYWNKGFATETAKVCLEFGFNELGLCRIVGRAMKENIASIKVLEKIGMTFKESFDFDGQEGEIFEITNKEYEERSPNR
;
A
#
# COMPACT_ATOMS: atom_id res chain seq x y z
N MET A 1 26.75 -9.31 23.73
CA MET A 1 25.30 -9.14 24.02
C MET A 1 24.60 -9.12 22.68
N VAL A 2 23.97 -10.24 22.33
CA VAL A 2 23.34 -10.48 21.03
C VAL A 2 21.86 -10.19 21.22
N THR A 3 21.32 -9.15 20.59
CA THR A 3 19.89 -8.84 20.69
C THR A 3 19.13 -9.71 19.71
N GLU A 4 18.44 -10.73 20.24
CA GLU A 4 17.48 -11.57 19.52
C GLU A 4 16.33 -10.70 18.97
N THR A 5 16.21 -10.64 17.65
CA THR A 5 15.03 -10.13 16.97
C THR A 5 13.95 -11.20 17.03
N PHE A 6 12.86 -10.95 17.76
CA PHE A 6 11.67 -11.80 17.73
C PHE A 6 11.11 -11.84 16.29
N ARG A 7 11.32 -12.96 15.59
CA ARG A 7 10.65 -13.28 14.32
C ARG A 7 9.30 -13.89 14.64
N LEU A 8 8.22 -13.14 14.45
CA LEU A 8 6.88 -13.73 14.34
C LEU A 8 6.77 -14.38 12.95
N ARG A 9 6.94 -15.71 12.89
CA ARG A 9 6.48 -16.52 11.75
C ARG A 9 4.98 -16.66 11.88
N ILE A 10 4.23 -16.01 10.99
CA ILE A 10 2.80 -16.31 10.82
C ILE A 10 2.73 -17.62 10.03
N ASN A 11 2.28 -18.67 10.71
CA ASN A 11 2.02 -19.98 10.12
C ASN A 11 0.54 -19.98 9.69
N ILE A 12 0.28 -20.02 8.39
CA ILE A 12 -1.08 -19.93 7.85
C ILE A 12 -1.59 -21.36 7.61
N SER A 13 -2.47 -21.83 8.50
CA SER A 13 -3.33 -22.99 8.22
C SER A 13 -4.76 -22.62 8.63
N GLY A 14 -5.57 -22.21 7.65
CA GLY A 14 -6.99 -21.91 7.84
C GLY A 14 -7.56 -21.19 6.63
N SER A 15 -8.23 -21.94 5.75
CA SER A 15 -8.99 -21.41 4.61
C SER A 15 -10.28 -20.74 5.10
N LEU A 16 -10.37 -19.43 4.96
CA LEU A 16 -11.64 -18.70 5.04
C LEU A 16 -12.09 -18.38 3.62
N THR A 17 -12.78 -19.32 2.98
CA THR A 17 -13.48 -19.07 1.72
C THR A 17 -14.83 -18.40 2.01
N GLY A 18 -15.07 -17.22 1.44
CA GLY A 18 -16.42 -16.78 1.08
C GLY A 18 -17.10 -15.65 1.88
N TRP A 19 -16.40 -14.88 2.72
CA TRP A 19 -16.97 -13.65 3.29
C TRP A 19 -16.17 -12.44 2.85
N CYS A 20 -16.85 -11.55 2.12
CA CYS A 20 -16.27 -10.36 1.55
C CYS A 20 -16.90 -9.13 2.21
N SER A 21 -16.10 -8.28 2.86
CA SER A 21 -16.65 -7.11 3.56
C SER A 21 -16.81 -5.93 2.61
N GLU A 22 -18.06 -5.56 2.32
CA GLU A 22 -18.40 -4.38 1.48
C GLU A 22 -18.37 -3.05 2.27
N SER A 23 -18.02 -3.06 3.56
CA SER A 23 -18.04 -1.87 4.41
C SER A 23 -16.76 -1.79 5.26
N PRO A 24 -16.22 -0.59 5.55
CA PRO A 24 -15.05 -0.40 6.43
C PRO A 24 -15.33 -0.72 7.91
N ALA A 25 -16.44 -1.41 8.22
CA ALA A 25 -16.78 -1.85 9.56
C ALA A 25 -15.83 -2.96 10.03
N PHE A 26 -14.68 -2.56 10.56
CA PHE A 26 -13.83 -3.42 11.36
C PHE A 26 -14.64 -3.93 12.56
N GLY A 27 -14.92 -5.25 12.54
CA GLY A 27 -15.56 -5.93 13.65
C GLY A 27 -14.76 -5.74 14.94
N LYS A 28 -15.43 -5.27 16.00
CA LYS A 28 -14.92 -5.31 17.36
C LYS A 28 -14.70 -6.76 17.77
N LEU A 29 -13.48 -7.28 17.67
CA LEU A 29 -13.12 -8.53 18.30
C LEU A 29 -12.88 -8.28 19.80
N GLN A 30 -13.66 -8.98 20.61
CA GLN A 30 -13.69 -8.85 22.06
C GLN A 30 -12.39 -9.34 22.70
N ASN A 31 -12.04 -8.65 23.79
CA ASN A 31 -10.93 -8.99 24.68
C ASN A 31 -11.02 -10.43 25.18
N VAL A 32 -9.90 -11.16 25.12
CA VAL A 32 -9.63 -12.24 26.05
C VAL A 32 -8.47 -11.79 26.93
N SER A 33 -8.78 -11.65 28.21
CA SER A 33 -7.87 -11.30 29.30
C SER A 33 -6.78 -12.35 29.48
N ASP A 34 -5.55 -11.91 29.72
CA ASP A 34 -4.85 -12.25 30.98
C ASP A 34 -3.59 -11.41 31.19
N GLN A 35 -3.25 -11.27 32.47
CA GLN A 35 -2.55 -10.15 33.10
C GLN A 35 -1.03 -10.11 32.85
N ALA A 36 -0.51 -8.91 32.54
CA ALA A 36 0.74 -8.39 33.10
C ALA A 36 0.77 -6.86 33.02
N LYS A 37 1.16 -6.21 34.12
CA LYS A 37 1.02 -4.78 34.40
C LYS A 37 2.21 -3.94 33.88
N THR A 38 1.85 -2.71 33.47
CA THR A 38 2.65 -1.45 33.52
C THR A 38 3.63 -1.15 32.38
N THR A 39 3.24 -0.29 31.43
CA THR A 39 3.59 1.16 31.33
C THR A 39 3.35 1.65 29.89
N SER A 40 2.76 2.84 29.77
CA SER A 40 2.45 3.60 28.54
C SER A 40 1.24 3.14 27.73
N ASN A 41 0.19 3.96 27.78
CA ASN A 41 -0.86 4.03 26.77
C ASN A 41 -0.23 4.45 25.42
N GLN A 42 0.42 3.51 24.76
CA GLN A 42 0.80 3.61 23.37
C GLN A 42 -0.33 2.90 22.63
N ILE A 43 -1.16 3.67 21.92
CA ILE A 43 -2.13 3.10 20.99
C ILE A 43 -1.34 2.13 20.11
N MET A 44 -1.63 0.83 20.23
CA MET A 44 -0.94 -0.21 19.48
C MET A 44 -1.32 -0.05 18.01
N TYR A 45 -0.60 0.81 17.31
CA TYR A 45 -0.80 1.00 15.88
C TYR A 45 -0.50 -0.30 15.16
N LYS A 46 -1.39 -0.71 14.26
CA LYS A 46 -1.16 -1.87 13.40
C LYS A 46 0.04 -1.56 12.51
N ARG A 47 1.21 -2.07 12.89
CA ARG A 47 2.42 -1.97 12.09
C ARG A 47 2.29 -2.96 10.94
N ILE A 48 2.12 -2.45 9.72
CA ILE A 48 2.13 -3.29 8.52
C ILE A 48 3.59 -3.57 8.18
N TYR A 49 3.90 -4.84 7.95
CA TYR A 49 5.22 -5.30 7.54
C TYR A 49 5.03 -6.47 6.56
N ILE A 50 5.37 -6.24 5.29
CA ILE A 50 5.19 -7.22 4.21
C ILE A 50 6.54 -7.41 3.53
N GLU A 51 6.98 -8.65 3.41
CA GLU A 51 8.21 -8.96 2.67
C GLU A 51 7.90 -9.49 1.28
N THR A 52 8.75 -9.11 0.34
CA THR A 52 8.82 -9.72 -0.98
C THR A 52 10.17 -10.41 -1.14
N GLN A 53 10.46 -10.89 -2.35
CA GLN A 53 11.78 -11.43 -2.67
C GLN A 53 12.87 -10.37 -2.50
N ARG A 54 12.63 -9.11 -2.91
CA ARG A 54 13.64 -8.05 -2.97
C ARG A 54 13.39 -6.87 -2.05
N THR A 55 12.19 -6.71 -1.52
CA THR A 55 11.81 -5.52 -0.74
C THR A 55 11.10 -5.86 0.57
N ILE A 56 11.06 -4.86 1.45
CA ILE A 56 10.25 -4.82 2.66
C ILE A 56 9.32 -3.62 2.52
N LEU A 57 8.02 -3.83 2.69
CA LEU A 57 7.04 -2.77 2.79
C LEU A 57 6.69 -2.57 4.26
N ARG A 58 6.77 -1.34 4.76
CA ARG A 58 6.39 -0.98 6.13
C ARG A 58 5.67 0.35 6.18
N ASN A 59 5.00 0.67 7.28
CA ASN A 59 4.45 2.01 7.48
C ASN A 59 5.52 3.08 7.23
N LEU A 60 5.12 4.20 6.62
CA LEU A 60 5.92 5.41 6.57
C LEU A 60 6.17 5.91 8.00
N GLU A 61 7.41 6.24 8.29
CA GLU A 61 7.84 6.80 9.57
C GLU A 61 8.39 8.21 9.33
N THR A 62 8.41 9.08 10.35
CA THR A 62 8.85 10.47 10.17
C THR A 62 10.29 10.60 9.68
N ASP A 63 11.11 9.58 9.91
CA ASP A 63 12.51 9.51 9.45
C ASP A 63 12.61 9.25 7.93
N ASP A 64 11.50 8.87 7.28
CA ASP A 64 11.41 8.79 5.83
C ASP A 64 11.17 10.16 5.18
N ALA A 65 10.84 11.21 5.96
CA ALA A 65 10.37 12.50 5.45
C ALA A 65 11.33 13.14 4.43
N GLU A 66 12.64 13.08 4.64
CA GLU A 66 13.63 13.62 3.71
C GLU A 66 13.61 12.88 2.36
N ARG A 67 13.48 11.54 2.39
CA ARG A 67 13.46 10.70 1.19
C ARG A 67 12.11 10.81 0.48
N PHE A 68 11.04 10.91 1.25
CA PHE A 68 9.70 11.17 0.75
C PHE A 68 9.62 12.56 0.10
N TYR A 69 10.20 13.59 0.73
CA TYR A 69 10.37 14.92 0.14
C TYR A 69 11.13 14.85 -1.19
N ALA A 70 12.32 14.23 -1.20
CA ALA A 70 13.13 14.10 -2.41
C ALA A 70 12.40 13.38 -3.56
N LEU A 71 11.61 12.34 -3.24
CA LEU A 71 10.80 11.61 -4.23
C LEU A 71 9.74 12.51 -4.89
N ASN A 72 9.17 13.45 -4.13
CA ASN A 72 8.15 14.38 -4.60
C ASN A 72 8.74 15.68 -5.20
N LEU A 73 10.05 15.85 -5.18
CA LEU A 73 10.71 16.96 -5.88
C LEU A 73 10.99 16.66 -7.35
N ASP A 74 11.10 15.38 -7.70
CA ASP A 74 11.38 14.95 -9.07
C ASP A 74 10.15 15.14 -9.96
N LYS A 75 10.22 16.10 -10.89
CA LYS A 75 9.14 16.43 -11.82
C LYS A 75 8.71 15.25 -12.68
N GLU A 76 9.64 14.37 -13.05
CA GLU A 76 9.30 13.18 -13.85
C GLU A 76 8.52 12.16 -13.01
N VAL A 77 8.77 12.10 -11.70
CA VAL A 77 8.02 11.25 -10.77
C VAL A 77 6.60 11.78 -10.56
N LEU A 78 6.43 13.11 -10.47
CA LEU A 78 5.12 13.73 -10.26
C LEU A 78 4.30 13.96 -11.53
N LYS A 79 4.92 13.85 -12.71
CA LYS A 79 4.36 14.20 -14.03
C LYS A 79 2.90 13.80 -14.22
N PHE A 80 2.51 12.61 -13.75
CA PHE A 80 1.17 12.02 -13.96
C PHE A 80 0.37 11.81 -12.67
N THR A 81 0.72 12.50 -11.59
CA THR A 81 0.14 12.24 -10.26
C THR A 81 -0.88 13.30 -9.83
N GLY A 82 -0.88 14.48 -10.45
CA GLY A 82 -1.64 15.65 -10.01
C GLY A 82 -1.11 16.31 -8.73
N ASP A 83 -0.15 15.68 -8.05
CA ASP A 83 0.43 16.20 -6.82
C ASP A 83 1.35 17.40 -7.09
N LYS A 84 1.37 18.32 -6.13
CA LYS A 84 2.40 19.36 -6.05
C LYS A 84 3.56 18.85 -5.18
N PRO A 85 4.81 19.20 -5.51
CA PRO A 85 5.94 18.96 -4.62
C PRO A 85 5.66 19.52 -3.23
N PHE A 86 6.16 18.84 -2.21
CA PHE A 86 6.21 19.42 -0.87
C PHE A 86 7.05 20.70 -0.88
N GLU A 87 6.64 21.69 -0.09
CA GLU A 87 7.38 22.94 0.03
C GLU A 87 8.77 22.72 0.66
N ASN A 88 8.80 21.92 1.72
CA ASN A 88 10.02 21.58 2.45
C ASN A 88 9.88 20.21 3.15
N ILE A 89 10.96 19.76 3.78
CA ILE A 89 11.01 18.48 4.51
C ILE A 89 10.01 18.47 5.68
N GLN A 90 9.75 19.61 6.32
CA GLN A 90 8.80 19.70 7.42
C GLN A 90 7.37 19.41 6.93
N THR A 91 6.95 19.93 5.77
CA THR A 91 5.66 19.60 5.17
C THR A 91 5.52 18.10 4.88
N ALA A 92 6.59 17.45 4.40
CA ALA A 92 6.60 16.00 4.20
C ALA A 92 6.48 15.22 5.52
N LYS A 93 7.16 15.70 6.58
CA LYS A 93 7.08 15.12 7.93
C LYS A 93 5.68 15.29 8.53
N ASP A 94 5.07 16.45 8.35
CA ASP A 94 3.70 16.73 8.80
C ASP A 94 2.69 15.85 8.07
N PHE A 95 2.87 15.65 6.76
CA PHE A 95 2.05 14.71 5.99
C PHE A 95 2.12 13.30 6.58
N ILE A 96 3.33 12.78 6.83
CA ILE A 96 3.52 11.44 7.40
C ILE A 96 2.92 11.34 8.81
N THR A 97 3.11 12.37 9.64
CA THR A 97 2.61 12.40 11.02
C THR A 97 1.09 12.38 11.07
N ASN A 98 0.42 13.06 10.12
CA ASN A 98 -1.03 13.14 10.05
C ASN A 98 -1.65 12.06 9.15
N TYR A 99 -0.87 11.06 8.73
CA TYR A 99 -1.33 10.01 7.83
C TYR A 99 -2.14 8.94 8.57
N ASP A 100 -3.46 9.11 8.60
CA ASP A 100 -4.39 8.34 9.43
C ASP A 100 -4.83 6.97 8.89
N GLN A 101 -4.38 6.62 7.68
CA GLN A 101 -4.88 5.42 6.98
C GLN A 101 -4.57 4.13 7.74
N TYR A 102 -3.39 4.07 8.36
CA TYR A 102 -2.95 2.89 9.10
C TYR A 102 -3.87 2.62 10.30
N GLU A 103 -4.24 3.68 11.02
CA GLU A 103 -4.97 3.59 12.28
C GLU A 103 -6.47 3.36 12.03
N LYS A 104 -7.02 4.05 11.03
CA LYS A 104 -8.45 4.02 10.75
C LYS A 104 -8.89 2.85 9.87
N TYR A 105 -8.04 2.44 8.91
CA TYR A 105 -8.44 1.48 7.87
C TYR A 105 -7.53 0.26 7.79
N GLY A 106 -6.44 0.20 8.57
CA GLY A 106 -5.50 -0.91 8.51
C GLY A 106 -4.78 -1.03 7.16
N VAL A 107 -4.78 0.02 6.35
CA VAL A 107 -4.12 0.14 5.04
C VAL A 107 -3.26 1.40 4.99
N GLY A 108 -2.46 1.58 3.94
CA GLY A 108 -1.80 2.85 3.68
C GLY A 108 -0.76 2.76 2.58
N ARG A 109 -0.17 3.89 2.21
CA ARG A 109 1.00 3.97 1.33
C ARG A 109 2.25 3.57 2.12
N LEU A 110 2.73 2.35 1.92
CA LEU A 110 3.85 1.79 2.67
C LEU A 110 5.17 2.23 2.07
N ALA A 111 6.14 2.57 2.91
CA ALA A 111 7.54 2.74 2.53
C ALA A 111 8.08 1.43 1.97
N VAL A 112 8.72 1.48 0.79
CA VAL A 112 9.38 0.32 0.17
C VAL A 112 10.88 0.43 0.39
N MET A 113 11.43 -0.54 1.10
CA MET A 113 12.85 -0.68 1.38
C MET A 113 13.45 -1.80 0.54
N GLU A 114 14.52 -1.54 -0.22
CA GLU A 114 15.26 -2.58 -0.93
C GLU A 114 16.11 -3.39 0.06
N LYS A 115 15.94 -4.71 0.09
CA LYS A 115 16.60 -5.59 1.07
C LYS A 115 18.13 -5.55 0.98
N ILE A 116 18.66 -5.54 -0.24
CA ILE A 116 20.12 -5.59 -0.48
C ILE A 116 20.81 -4.33 0.04
N THR A 117 20.22 -3.17 -0.19
CA THR A 117 20.86 -1.88 0.12
C THR A 117 20.32 -1.22 1.38
N SER A 118 19.22 -1.74 1.93
CA SER A 118 18.45 -1.12 3.02
C SER A 118 18.01 0.31 2.71
N LYS A 119 17.88 0.67 1.43
CA LYS A 119 17.48 2.01 0.99
C LYS A 119 15.98 2.09 0.77
N PHE A 120 15.40 3.23 1.14
CA PHE A 120 14.05 3.62 0.71
C PHE A 120 14.07 3.89 -0.79
N ILE A 121 13.23 3.17 -1.54
CA ILE A 121 13.19 3.25 -3.01
C ILE A 121 11.91 3.90 -3.54
N GLY A 122 10.93 4.12 -2.67
CA GLY A 122 9.61 4.60 -3.03
C GLY A 122 8.55 4.17 -2.01
N TRP A 123 7.30 4.22 -2.43
CA TRP A 123 6.17 3.70 -1.67
C TRP A 123 5.20 2.92 -2.56
N CYS A 124 4.47 1.99 -1.95
CA CYS A 124 3.39 1.22 -2.59
C CYS A 124 2.37 0.82 -1.52
N GLY A 125 1.08 0.78 -1.87
CA GLY A 125 0.08 0.28 -0.94
C GLY A 125 -1.34 0.67 -1.31
N LEU A 126 -2.27 0.28 -0.45
CA LEU A 126 -3.69 0.57 -0.58
C LEU A 126 -4.04 1.84 0.22
N LYS A 127 -4.94 2.68 -0.30
CA LYS A 127 -5.50 3.82 0.42
C LYS A 127 -7.02 3.74 0.30
N TYR A 128 -7.72 3.91 1.42
CA TYR A 128 -9.17 4.04 1.38
C TYR A 128 -9.57 5.48 1.03
N SER A 129 -10.47 5.62 0.07
CA SER A 129 -11.00 6.89 -0.39
C SER A 129 -12.46 7.04 0.06
N HIS A 130 -12.70 7.86 1.08
CA HIS A 130 -14.06 8.10 1.61
C HIS A 130 -15.04 8.58 0.56
N ASP A 131 -14.64 9.55 -0.26
CA ASP A 131 -15.53 10.18 -1.23
C ASP A 131 -16.03 9.20 -2.31
N LYS A 132 -15.30 8.10 -2.51
CA LYS A 132 -15.59 7.09 -3.54
C LYS A 132 -15.93 5.72 -2.95
N ASP A 133 -15.90 5.60 -1.62
CA ASP A 133 -16.07 4.35 -0.87
C ASP A 133 -15.32 3.14 -1.46
N GLU A 134 -14.00 3.28 -1.62
CA GLU A 134 -13.20 2.27 -2.29
C GLU A 134 -11.74 2.25 -1.83
N TYR A 135 -11.08 1.11 -2.06
CA TYR A 135 -9.65 0.95 -1.84
C TYR A 135 -8.87 1.11 -3.14
N ASP A 136 -7.99 2.10 -3.17
CA ASP A 136 -7.16 2.45 -4.32
C ASP A 136 -5.72 1.95 -4.12
N ILE A 137 -5.22 1.15 -5.06
CA ILE A 137 -3.81 0.78 -5.13
C ILE A 137 -2.99 1.86 -5.84
N GLY A 138 -1.85 2.18 -5.25
CA GLY A 138 -0.94 3.18 -5.80
C GLY A 138 0.50 2.87 -5.47
N PHE A 139 1.39 3.43 -6.28
CA PHE A 139 2.83 3.28 -6.11
C PHE A 139 3.59 4.46 -6.71
N ARG A 140 4.76 4.75 -6.14
CA ARG A 140 5.69 5.78 -6.62
C ARG A 140 7.11 5.37 -6.27
N PHE A 141 8.01 5.45 -7.23
CA PHE A 141 9.41 5.04 -7.06
C PHE A 141 10.35 6.09 -7.61
N PHE A 142 11.56 6.20 -7.07
CA PHE A 142 12.59 7.03 -7.71
C PHE A 142 12.92 6.47 -9.11
N ARG A 143 13.25 7.36 -10.03
CA ARG A 143 13.55 7.02 -11.43
C ARG A 143 14.59 5.92 -11.59
N GLN A 144 15.63 5.93 -10.75
CA GLN A 144 16.70 4.93 -10.77
C GLN A 144 16.22 3.49 -10.45
N TYR A 145 15.00 3.32 -9.95
CA TYR A 145 14.37 2.03 -9.67
C TYR A 145 13.26 1.65 -10.68
N TRP A 146 12.99 2.50 -11.67
CA TRP A 146 12.02 2.20 -12.72
C TRP A 146 12.50 1.07 -13.64
N ASN A 147 11.56 0.39 -14.29
CA ASN A 147 11.81 -0.73 -15.22
C ASN A 147 12.58 -1.93 -14.63
N LYS A 148 12.76 -1.99 -13.30
CA LYS A 148 13.36 -3.12 -12.57
C LYS A 148 12.34 -4.09 -11.95
N GLY A 149 11.05 -3.84 -12.20
CA GLY A 149 9.94 -4.68 -11.72
C GLY A 149 9.54 -4.47 -10.25
N PHE A 150 10.13 -3.50 -9.53
CA PHE A 150 9.78 -3.25 -8.13
C PHE A 150 8.30 -2.89 -7.97
N ALA A 151 7.75 -2.03 -8.82
CA ALA A 151 6.35 -1.64 -8.74
C ALA A 151 5.38 -2.83 -8.88
N THR A 152 5.62 -3.71 -9.87
CA THR A 152 4.80 -4.92 -10.06
C THR A 152 4.92 -5.87 -8.87
N GLU A 153 6.14 -6.10 -8.36
CA GLU A 153 6.38 -6.98 -7.22
C GLU A 153 5.67 -6.47 -5.96
N THR A 154 5.83 -5.19 -5.61
CA THR A 154 5.22 -4.60 -4.43
C THR A 154 3.71 -4.49 -4.56
N ALA A 155 3.21 -4.12 -5.74
CA ALA A 155 1.77 -3.98 -5.96
C ALA A 155 1.06 -5.34 -5.87
N LYS A 156 1.68 -6.41 -6.36
CA LYS A 156 1.13 -7.78 -6.26
C LYS A 156 0.92 -8.20 -4.80
N VAL A 157 1.90 -7.97 -3.93
CA VAL A 157 1.74 -8.31 -2.50
C VAL A 157 0.78 -7.38 -1.77
N CYS A 158 0.59 -6.15 -2.25
CA CYS A 158 -0.45 -5.26 -1.71
C CYS A 158 -1.87 -5.74 -2.08
N LEU A 159 -2.06 -6.27 -3.29
CA LEU A 159 -3.34 -6.92 -3.65
C LEU A 159 -3.58 -8.16 -2.80
N GLU A 160 -2.56 -9.01 -2.62
CA GLU A 160 -2.64 -10.19 -1.77
C GLU A 160 -3.02 -9.83 -0.32
N PHE A 161 -2.38 -8.81 0.24
CA PHE A 161 -2.72 -8.27 1.55
C PHE A 161 -4.18 -7.78 1.61
N GLY A 162 -4.63 -7.02 0.61
CA GLY A 162 -6.01 -6.52 0.55
C GLY A 162 -7.05 -7.64 0.47
N PHE A 163 -6.83 -8.64 -0.37
CA PHE A 163 -7.80 -9.73 -0.53
C PHE A 163 -7.77 -10.75 0.60
N ASN A 164 -6.58 -11.15 1.06
CA ASN A 164 -6.44 -12.22 2.04
C ASN A 164 -6.60 -11.75 3.48
N GLU A 165 -5.89 -10.67 3.84
CA GLU A 165 -5.77 -10.24 5.24
C GLU A 165 -6.90 -9.30 5.63
N LEU A 166 -7.43 -8.55 4.64
CA LEU A 166 -8.50 -7.58 4.86
C LEU A 166 -9.85 -8.03 4.29
N GLY A 167 -9.91 -9.09 3.49
CA GLY A 167 -11.18 -9.59 2.94
C GLY A 167 -11.88 -8.60 2.01
N LEU A 168 -11.13 -7.73 1.33
CA LEU A 168 -11.68 -6.72 0.43
C LEU A 168 -12.37 -7.38 -0.77
N CYS A 169 -13.43 -6.76 -1.29
CA CYS A 169 -14.16 -7.27 -2.45
C CYS A 169 -13.64 -6.77 -3.78
N ARG A 170 -13.08 -5.57 -3.75
CA ARG A 170 -12.74 -4.81 -4.93
C ARG A 170 -11.58 -3.89 -4.59
N ILE A 171 -10.59 -3.85 -5.48
CA ILE A 171 -9.50 -2.90 -5.42
C ILE A 171 -9.45 -2.20 -6.78
N VAL A 172 -9.33 -0.88 -6.74
CA VAL A 172 -9.21 -0.05 -7.94
C VAL A 172 -7.80 0.52 -8.06
N GLY A 173 -7.37 0.82 -9.28
CA GLY A 173 -6.10 1.47 -9.55
C GLY A 173 -6.31 2.52 -10.63
N ARG A 174 -5.64 3.68 -10.49
CA ARG A 174 -5.81 4.80 -11.40
C ARG A 174 -4.51 5.19 -12.05
N ALA A 175 -4.58 5.50 -13.34
CA ALA A 175 -3.45 6.02 -14.08
C ALA A 175 -3.94 7.04 -15.11
N MET A 176 -3.17 8.11 -15.34
CA MET A 176 -3.37 8.94 -16.53
C MET A 176 -3.13 8.08 -17.77
N LYS A 177 -3.90 8.28 -18.84
CA LYS A 177 -3.79 7.50 -20.09
C LYS A 177 -2.39 7.56 -20.71
N GLU A 178 -1.72 8.70 -20.55
CA GLU A 178 -0.32 8.87 -20.99
C GLU A 178 0.70 8.14 -20.10
N ASN A 179 0.31 7.72 -18.90
CA ASN A 179 1.17 7.00 -17.96
C ASN A 179 1.18 5.49 -18.26
N ILE A 180 1.70 5.15 -19.44
CA ILE A 180 1.81 3.78 -19.95
C ILE A 180 2.56 2.86 -18.97
N ALA A 181 3.52 3.40 -18.22
CA ALA A 181 4.28 2.62 -17.24
C ALA A 181 3.38 2.14 -16.07
N SER A 182 2.49 3.01 -15.56
CA SER A 182 1.55 2.66 -14.50
C SER A 182 0.49 1.68 -15.00
N ILE A 183 -0.08 1.93 -16.18
CA ILE A 183 -1.06 1.05 -16.84
C ILE A 183 -0.49 -0.37 -16.95
N LYS A 184 0.72 -0.51 -17.48
CA LYS A 184 1.39 -1.83 -17.59
C LYS A 184 1.61 -2.52 -16.25
N VAL A 185 1.78 -1.77 -15.16
CA VAL A 185 1.88 -2.39 -13.82
C VAL A 185 0.52 -2.89 -13.37
N LEU A 186 -0.54 -2.09 -13.52
CA LEU A 186 -1.92 -2.46 -13.18
C LEU A 186 -2.38 -3.71 -13.96
N GLU A 187 -2.10 -3.77 -15.26
CA GLU A 187 -2.38 -4.94 -16.10
C GLU A 187 -1.60 -6.18 -15.62
N LYS A 188 -0.30 -6.04 -15.34
CA LYS A 188 0.57 -7.15 -14.90
C LYS A 188 0.17 -7.76 -13.57
N ILE A 189 -0.44 -6.98 -12.68
CA ILE A 189 -0.96 -7.48 -11.41
C ILE A 189 -2.40 -8.02 -11.53
N GLY A 190 -2.94 -8.05 -12.76
CA GLY A 190 -4.23 -8.65 -13.07
C GLY A 190 -5.41 -7.69 -13.01
N MET A 191 -5.20 -6.38 -12.96
CA MET A 191 -6.32 -5.45 -13.04
C MET A 191 -6.76 -5.26 -14.49
N THR A 192 -8.05 -5.04 -14.69
CA THR A 192 -8.65 -4.83 -16.01
C THR A 192 -9.22 -3.43 -16.11
N PHE A 193 -9.15 -2.82 -17.29
CA PHE A 193 -9.75 -1.53 -17.55
C PHE A 193 -11.26 -1.56 -17.23
N LYS A 194 -11.73 -0.53 -16.53
CA LYS A 194 -13.12 -0.37 -16.12
C LYS A 194 -13.79 0.79 -16.85
N GLU A 195 -13.23 1.99 -16.72
CA GLU A 195 -13.77 3.21 -17.30
C GLU A 195 -12.69 4.30 -17.41
N SER A 196 -12.93 5.30 -18.26
CA SER A 196 -12.11 6.51 -18.34
C SER A 196 -12.68 7.62 -17.45
N PHE A 197 -11.83 8.53 -17.00
CA PHE A 197 -12.22 9.74 -16.26
C PHE A 197 -11.45 10.96 -16.77
N ASP A 198 -11.98 12.16 -16.52
CA ASP A 198 -11.25 13.40 -16.74
C ASP A 198 -10.62 13.89 -15.44
N PHE A 199 -9.37 14.32 -15.50
CA PHE A 199 -8.66 14.95 -14.40
C PHE A 199 -7.97 16.22 -14.90
N ASP A 200 -8.59 17.37 -14.63
CA ASP A 200 -8.15 18.69 -15.06
C ASP A 200 -7.89 18.76 -16.59
N GLY A 201 -8.80 18.19 -17.39
CA GLY A 201 -8.70 18.17 -18.86
C GLY A 201 -7.73 17.14 -19.42
N GLN A 202 -7.20 16.24 -18.57
CA GLN A 202 -6.39 15.11 -18.99
C GLN A 202 -7.16 13.81 -18.80
N GLU A 203 -7.11 12.92 -19.79
CA GLU A 203 -7.78 11.63 -19.75
C GLU A 203 -7.03 10.65 -18.83
N GLY A 204 -7.74 10.09 -17.85
CA GLY A 204 -7.29 9.02 -16.99
C GLY A 204 -8.12 7.75 -17.16
N GLU A 205 -7.58 6.64 -16.67
CA GLU A 205 -8.18 5.31 -16.75
C GLU A 205 -8.25 4.69 -15.36
N ILE A 206 -9.40 4.08 -15.06
CA ILE A 206 -9.64 3.28 -13.86
C ILE A 206 -9.51 1.81 -14.24
N PHE A 207 -8.68 1.10 -13.49
CA PHE A 207 -8.54 -0.34 -13.52
C PHE A 207 -9.15 -0.93 -12.25
N GLU A 208 -9.64 -2.16 -12.35
CA GLU A 208 -10.31 -2.86 -11.27
C GLU A 208 -9.89 -4.32 -11.24
N ILE A 209 -9.88 -4.91 -10.04
CA ILE A 209 -9.89 -6.35 -9.84
C ILE A 209 -10.76 -6.67 -8.62
N THR A 210 -11.61 -7.69 -8.77
CA THR A 210 -12.44 -8.23 -7.68
C THR A 210 -11.76 -9.41 -7.00
N ASN A 211 -12.16 -9.72 -5.77
CA ASN A 211 -11.66 -10.87 -5.03
C ASN A 211 -11.86 -12.17 -5.84
N LYS A 212 -13.04 -12.34 -6.43
CA LYS A 212 -13.36 -13.48 -7.29
C LYS A 212 -12.39 -13.63 -8.47
N GLU A 213 -12.13 -12.56 -9.22
CA GLU A 213 -11.19 -12.59 -10.34
C GLU A 213 -9.75 -12.86 -9.88
N TYR A 214 -9.39 -12.36 -8.69
CA TYR A 214 -8.08 -12.62 -8.09
C TYR A 214 -7.91 -14.10 -7.71
N GLU A 215 -8.93 -14.74 -7.15
CA GLU A 215 -8.96 -16.17 -6.82
C GLU A 215 -8.87 -17.05 -8.08
N GLU A 216 -9.66 -16.74 -9.11
CA GLU A 216 -9.66 -17.47 -10.39
C GLU A 216 -8.29 -17.45 -11.10
N ARG A 217 -7.54 -16.35 -10.93
CA ARG A 217 -6.20 -16.17 -11.50
C ARG A 217 -5.07 -16.73 -10.63
N SER A 218 -5.39 -17.14 -9.40
CA SER A 218 -4.46 -17.75 -8.46
C SER A 218 -4.79 -19.24 -8.24
N PRO A 219 -4.93 -20.09 -9.29
CA PRO A 219 -5.50 -21.43 -9.17
C PRO A 219 -4.66 -22.44 -8.37
N ASN A 220 -3.48 -22.06 -7.87
CA ASN A 220 -2.57 -22.92 -7.11
C ASN A 220 -2.19 -22.28 -5.77
N ARG A 221 -3.16 -22.15 -4.85
CA ARG A 221 -2.87 -22.07 -3.41
C ARG A 221 -2.91 -23.46 -2.79
#